data_AF-A0AAE4AXT1-F1
#
_entry.id   AF-A0AAE4AXT1-F1
#
_cell.length_a   1.000
_cell.length_b   1.000
_cell.length_c   1.000
_cell.angle_alpha   90.00
_cell.angle_beta   90.00
_cell.angle_gamma   90.00
#
_symmetry.space_group_name_H-M   'P 1'
#
loop_
_entity.id
_entity.type
_entity.pdbx_description
1 polymer ?
#
loop_
_entity_poly.entity_id
_entity_poly.type
_entity_poly.pdbx_seq_one_letter_code
_entity_poly.pdbx_strand_id
1 'polypeptide(L)'
;MLCGGGTTSLTPLEAAFACGAAVVAGSAAEVAAIAGRAPAGQRVHLRVLPSTADPRRRRYGVRLGSSSALAAARAVVDAPTLVLAGLDCAIGHQLSRFRVFEACLREAMAFAAVLRSRLHVPVPAVNLGGGHAVACAGRDTDFALAAFAPVT
;
A
#
# COMPACT_ATOMS: atom_id res chain seq x y z
N MET A 1 6.38 -5.09 -11.44
CA MET A 1 7.19 -4.10 -10.72
C MET A 1 6.26 -3.07 -10.08
N LEU A 2 6.52 -2.68 -8.83
CA LEU A 2 5.76 -1.69 -8.06
C LEU A 2 6.72 -0.58 -7.61
N CYS A 3 6.42 0.68 -7.91
CA CYS A 3 7.25 1.84 -7.58
C CYS A 3 6.61 2.66 -6.47
N GLY A 4 7.32 2.94 -5.36
CA GLY A 4 6.79 3.72 -4.24
C GLY A 4 7.84 4.61 -3.56
N GLY A 5 7.41 5.77 -3.05
CA GLY A 5 8.24 6.71 -2.32
C GLY A 5 7.44 7.96 -1.92
N GLY A 6 7.74 8.58 -0.77
CA GLY A 6 6.94 9.69 -0.21
C GLY A 6 7.12 11.05 -0.90
N THR A 7 8.01 11.12 -1.89
CA THR A 7 8.32 12.31 -2.69
C THR A 7 8.77 11.84 -4.08
N THR A 8 7.89 11.17 -4.83
CA THR A 8 8.25 10.74 -6.19
C THR A 8 8.48 11.99 -7.04
N SER A 9 9.74 12.29 -7.36
CA SER A 9 10.09 13.30 -8.36
C SER A 9 9.57 12.88 -9.75
N LEU A 10 9.52 13.81 -10.69
CA LEU A 10 8.87 13.59 -12.00
C LEU A 10 9.56 12.49 -12.83
N THR A 11 10.89 12.46 -12.83
CA THR A 11 11.67 11.52 -13.66
C THR A 11 11.49 10.04 -13.25
N PRO A 12 11.47 9.67 -11.95
CA PRO A 12 11.10 8.32 -11.53
C PRO A 12 9.68 7.88 -11.92
N LEU A 13 8.73 8.81 -12.02
CA LEU A 13 7.34 8.48 -12.32
C LEU A 13 7.13 8.19 -13.81
N GLU A 14 7.74 8.99 -14.69
CA GLU A 14 7.72 8.75 -16.14
C GLU A 14 8.40 7.43 -16.51
N ALA A 15 9.53 7.12 -15.86
CA ALA A 15 10.20 5.83 -16.03
C ALA A 15 9.31 4.66 -15.60
N ALA A 16 8.56 4.80 -14.49
CA ALA A 16 7.61 3.78 -14.04
C ALA A 16 6.48 3.56 -15.04
N PHE A 17 5.98 4.63 -15.66
CA PHE A 17 4.96 4.55 -16.71
C PHE A 17 5.52 3.85 -17.95
N ALA A 18 6.71 4.23 -18.41
CA ALA A 18 7.35 3.69 -19.61
C ALA A 18 7.59 2.17 -19.51
N CYS A 19 7.89 1.65 -18.32
CA CYS A 19 8.07 0.20 -18.11
C CYS A 19 6.80 -0.55 -17.66
N GLY A 20 5.65 0.13 -17.61
CA GLY A 20 4.37 -0.48 -17.21
C GLY A 20 4.30 -0.89 -15.74
N ALA A 21 5.13 -0.31 -14.87
CA ALA A 21 5.10 -0.58 -13.44
C ALA A 21 3.82 -0.02 -12.82
N ALA A 22 3.31 -0.71 -11.79
CA ALA A 22 2.30 -0.10 -10.92
C ALA A 22 2.98 0.94 -10.01
N VAL A 23 2.24 1.98 -9.63
CA VAL A 23 2.76 3.04 -8.75
C VAL A 23 2.00 3.06 -7.42
N VAL A 24 2.64 3.49 -6.35
CA VAL A 24 2.03 3.61 -5.03
C VAL A 24 1.71 5.08 -4.75
N ALA A 25 0.48 5.35 -4.31
CA ALA A 25 0.04 6.68 -3.88
C ALA A 25 -0.35 6.66 -2.40
N GLY A 26 0.09 7.67 -1.64
CA GLY A 26 -0.11 7.76 -0.20
C GLY A 26 -1.18 8.77 0.21
N SER A 27 -1.77 9.50 -0.73
CA SER A 27 -2.78 10.52 -0.48
C SER A 27 -3.64 10.79 -1.71
N ALA A 28 -4.82 11.39 -1.53
CA ALA A 28 -5.67 11.83 -2.64
C ALA A 28 -4.96 12.88 -3.54
N ALA A 29 -4.14 13.75 -2.96
CA ALA A 29 -3.36 14.74 -3.69
C ALA A 29 -2.33 14.10 -4.61
N GLU A 30 -1.64 13.05 -4.14
CA GLU A 30 -0.72 12.28 -4.99
C GLU A 30 -1.46 11.52 -6.09
N VAL A 31 -2.62 10.95 -5.80
CA VAL A 31 -3.45 10.31 -6.83
C VAL A 31 -3.79 11.32 -7.94
N ALA A 32 -4.21 12.54 -7.59
CA ALA A 32 -4.47 13.58 -8.57
C ALA A 32 -3.21 13.98 -9.37
N ALA A 33 -2.05 14.09 -8.70
CA ALA A 33 -0.79 14.40 -9.35
C ALA A 33 -0.33 13.31 -10.34
N ILE A 34 -0.58 12.03 -10.02
CA ILE A 34 -0.34 10.89 -10.91
C ILE A 34 -1.33 10.91 -12.06
N ALA A 35 -2.64 11.09 -11.78
CA ALA A 35 -3.69 11.10 -12.80
C ALA A 35 -3.45 12.13 -13.91
N GLY A 36 -2.93 13.32 -13.56
CA GLY A 36 -2.62 14.39 -14.52
C GLY A 36 -1.44 14.10 -15.46
N ARG A 37 -0.74 12.98 -15.27
CA ARG A 37 0.45 12.60 -16.06
C ARG A 37 0.40 11.17 -16.59
N ALA A 38 -0.41 10.33 -15.96
CA ALA A 38 -0.45 8.91 -16.21
C ALA A 38 -0.99 8.59 -17.62
N PRO A 39 -0.39 7.61 -18.32
CA PRO A 39 -1.04 7.03 -19.49
C PRO A 39 -2.34 6.32 -19.08
N ALA A 40 -3.23 6.12 -20.05
CA ALA A 40 -4.47 5.39 -19.81
C ALA A 40 -4.19 3.96 -19.31
N GLY A 41 -4.90 3.54 -18.25
CA GLY A 41 -4.74 2.22 -17.66
C GLY A 41 -3.60 2.12 -16.64
N GLN A 42 -3.03 3.24 -16.18
CA GLN A 42 -1.96 3.23 -15.19
C GLN A 42 -2.44 2.60 -13.88
N ARG A 43 -1.76 1.53 -13.48
CA ARG A 43 -2.06 0.78 -12.25
C ARG A 43 -1.56 1.53 -11.02
N VAL A 44 -2.42 1.69 -10.03
CA VAL A 44 -2.13 2.36 -8.76
C VAL A 44 -2.46 1.46 -7.57
N HIS A 45 -1.53 1.36 -6.63
CA HIS A 45 -1.78 0.82 -5.30
C HIS A 45 -1.91 1.98 -4.31
N LEU A 46 -2.85 1.89 -3.39
CA LEU A 46 -2.95 2.85 -2.29
C LEU A 46 -2.12 2.38 -1.11
N ARG A 47 -1.21 3.23 -0.63
CA ARG A 47 -0.48 2.92 0.60
C ARG A 47 -1.38 3.13 1.80
N VAL A 48 -1.62 2.06 2.53
CA VAL A 48 -2.49 2.03 3.70
C VAL A 48 -1.71 1.80 4.98
N LEU A 49 -2.13 2.50 6.03
CA LEU A 49 -1.56 2.41 7.37
C LEU A 49 -2.56 1.68 8.28
N PRO A 50 -2.21 0.50 8.83
CA PRO A 50 -3.07 -0.17 9.79
C PRO A 50 -3.09 0.57 11.13
N SER A 51 -4.10 0.28 11.95
CA SER A 51 -4.23 0.83 13.30
C SER A 51 -3.04 0.50 14.21
N THR A 52 -2.39 -0.64 13.96
CA THR A 52 -1.21 -1.12 14.70
C THR A 52 0.07 -0.36 14.40
N ALA A 53 0.09 0.50 13.38
CA ALA A 53 1.31 1.17 12.98
C ALA A 53 1.71 2.27 13.99
N ASP A 54 3.00 2.30 14.38
CA ASP A 54 3.55 3.14 15.47
C ASP A 54 3.43 4.65 15.22
N PRO A 55 2.46 5.37 15.82
CA PRO A 55 2.13 6.76 15.46
C PRO A 55 3.29 7.77 15.59
N ARG A 56 4.39 7.42 16.27
CA ARG A 56 5.57 8.28 16.41
C ARG A 56 6.50 8.26 15.19
N ARG A 57 6.25 7.38 14.22
CA ARG A 57 7.04 7.27 12.99
C ARG A 57 6.33 7.97 11.84
N ARG A 58 7.07 8.77 11.06
CA ARG A 58 6.56 9.36 9.80
C ARG A 58 6.12 8.23 8.88
N ARG A 59 4.81 8.09 8.68
CA ARG A 59 4.25 7.09 7.80
C ARG A 59 3.59 7.75 6.62
N TYR A 60 4.22 7.60 5.47
CA TYR A 60 3.65 7.87 4.17
C TYR A 60 2.49 6.90 3.91
N GLY A 61 1.28 7.41 3.68
CA GLY A 61 0.08 6.61 3.42
C GLY A 61 -1.20 7.17 4.06
N VAL A 62 -2.34 6.56 3.70
CA VAL A 62 -3.65 6.85 4.28
C VAL A 62 -4.00 5.85 5.38
N ARG A 63 -4.57 6.32 6.49
CA ARG A 63 -4.93 5.45 7.62
C ARG A 63 -6.20 4.67 7.34
N LEU A 64 -6.18 3.36 7.54
CA LEU A 64 -7.38 2.53 7.41
C LEU A 64 -8.48 3.00 8.37
N GLY A 65 -9.74 2.93 7.92
CA GLY A 65 -10.90 3.43 8.67
C GLY A 65 -11.02 4.97 8.73
N SER A 66 -10.15 5.73 8.06
CA SER A 66 -10.26 7.18 7.98
C SER A 66 -11.01 7.66 6.72
N SER A 67 -11.55 8.87 6.77
CA SER A 67 -12.14 9.53 5.60
C SER A 67 -11.11 9.78 4.49
N SER A 68 -9.84 10.01 4.83
CA SER A 68 -8.79 10.23 3.84
C SER A 68 -8.46 8.98 3.02
N ALA A 69 -8.59 7.79 3.60
CA ALA A 69 -8.44 6.54 2.85
C ALA A 69 -9.54 6.40 1.79
N LEU A 70 -10.79 6.66 2.17
CA LEU A 70 -11.90 6.62 1.21
C LEU A 70 -11.77 7.71 0.14
N ALA A 71 -11.31 8.91 0.51
CA ALA A 71 -11.07 10.00 -0.43
C ALA A 71 -9.98 9.67 -1.44
N ALA A 72 -8.88 9.03 -1.02
CA ALA A 72 -7.83 8.60 -1.94
C ALA A 72 -8.33 7.52 -2.91
N ALA A 73 -9.12 6.55 -2.44
CA ALA A 73 -9.72 5.54 -3.31
C ALA A 73 -10.72 6.14 -4.30
N ARG A 74 -11.56 7.07 -3.84
CA ARG A 74 -12.46 7.82 -4.72
C ARG A 74 -11.69 8.59 -5.80
N ALA A 75 -10.60 9.27 -5.44
CA ALA A 75 -9.76 9.98 -6.41
C ALA A 75 -9.18 9.05 -7.48
N VAL A 76 -8.88 7.78 -7.17
CA VAL A 76 -8.42 6.80 -8.18
C VAL A 76 -9.58 6.43 -9.11
N VAL A 77 -10.77 6.17 -8.54
CA VAL A 77 -11.97 5.80 -9.30
C VAL A 77 -12.42 6.91 -10.24
N ASP A 78 -12.33 8.17 -9.81
CA ASP A 78 -12.77 9.32 -10.58
C ASP A 78 -11.75 9.74 -11.66
N ALA A 79 -10.54 9.17 -11.64
CA ALA A 79 -9.49 9.43 -12.61
C ALA A 79 -9.51 8.38 -13.75
N PRO A 80 -9.96 8.72 -14.98
CA PRO A 80 -10.14 7.74 -16.06
C PRO A 80 -8.83 7.14 -16.57
N THR A 81 -7.68 7.78 -16.30
CA THR A 81 -6.35 7.27 -16.66
C THR A 81 -5.86 6.20 -15.69
N LEU A 82 -6.48 6.04 -14.51
CA LEU A 82 -5.98 5.20 -13.44
C LEU A 82 -6.83 3.92 -13.24
N VAL A 83 -6.18 2.88 -12.74
CA VAL A 83 -6.81 1.63 -12.33
C VAL A 83 -6.35 1.29 -10.92
N LEU A 84 -7.30 1.11 -9.99
CA LEU A 84 -6.99 0.62 -8.65
C LEU A 84 -6.54 -0.85 -8.72
N ALA A 85 -5.24 -1.07 -8.59
CA ALA A 85 -4.62 -2.39 -8.70
C ALA A 85 -4.42 -3.08 -7.35
N GLY A 86 -4.56 -2.37 -6.24
CA GLY A 86 -4.52 -2.98 -4.92
C GLY A 86 -4.28 -2.02 -3.77
N LEU A 87 -4.07 -2.60 -2.60
CA LEU A 87 -3.60 -1.91 -1.40
C LEU A 87 -2.15 -2.31 -1.12
N ASP A 88 -1.41 -1.39 -0.52
CA ASP A 88 -0.03 -1.59 -0.10
C ASP A 88 0.12 -1.23 1.39
N CYS A 89 0.25 -2.23 2.24
CA CYS A 89 0.37 -2.08 3.69
C CYS A 89 1.76 -1.53 4.05
N ALA A 90 1.80 -0.39 4.76
CA ALA A 90 3.00 0.07 5.43
C ALA A 90 2.92 -0.24 6.93
N ILE A 91 3.40 -1.43 7.30
CA ILE A 91 3.26 -2.00 8.64
C ILE A 91 4.40 -1.56 9.57
N GLY A 92 5.64 -1.49 9.06
CA GLY A 92 6.82 -1.10 9.84
C GLY A 92 8.10 -1.78 9.37
N HIS A 93 9.10 -1.84 10.25
CA HIS A 93 10.35 -2.58 10.08
C HIS A 93 10.67 -3.35 11.35
N GLN A 94 11.55 -4.35 11.25
CA GLN A 94 11.97 -5.21 12.37
C GLN A 94 10.79 -5.89 13.10
N LEU A 95 9.85 -6.40 12.29
CA LEU A 95 8.66 -7.11 12.75
C LEU A 95 8.98 -8.60 12.87
N SER A 96 9.06 -9.12 14.10
CA SER A 96 9.29 -10.54 14.38
C SER A 96 8.00 -11.34 14.61
N ARG A 97 6.84 -10.66 14.72
CA ARG A 97 5.56 -11.27 15.12
C ARG A 97 4.54 -11.28 13.97
N PHE A 98 4.00 -12.45 13.66
CA PHE A 98 3.00 -12.64 12.58
C PHE A 98 1.72 -11.84 12.81
N ARG A 99 1.30 -11.71 14.06
CA ARG A 99 0.06 -11.00 14.46
C ARG A 99 -0.04 -9.58 13.89
N VAL A 100 1.09 -8.91 13.65
CA VAL A 100 1.09 -7.54 13.09
C VAL A 100 0.66 -7.56 11.61
N PHE A 101 1.11 -8.56 10.85
CA PHE A 101 0.72 -8.78 9.46
C PHE A 101 -0.74 -9.22 9.35
N GLU A 102 -1.17 -10.15 10.21
CA GLU A 102 -2.57 -10.60 10.28
C GLU A 102 -3.53 -9.45 10.58
N ALA A 103 -3.14 -8.54 11.50
CA ALA A 103 -3.92 -7.35 11.81
C ALA A 103 -4.02 -6.40 10.60
N CYS A 104 -2.89 -6.12 9.90
CA CYS A 104 -2.95 -5.30 8.67
C CYS A 104 -3.86 -5.93 7.62
N LEU A 105 -3.71 -7.24 7.39
CA LEU A 105 -4.50 -7.96 6.39
C LEU A 105 -5.99 -7.86 6.70
N ARG A 106 -6.39 -8.07 7.96
CA ARG A 106 -7.81 -7.98 8.37
C ARG A 106 -8.37 -6.58 8.14
N GLU A 107 -7.65 -5.53 8.51
CA GLU A 107 -8.08 -4.15 8.29
C GLU A 107 -8.12 -3.81 6.79
N ALA A 108 -7.13 -4.25 6.01
CA ALA A 108 -7.08 -4.03 4.57
C ALA A 108 -8.24 -4.72 3.84
N MET A 109 -8.57 -5.96 4.23
CA MET A 109 -9.71 -6.69 3.67
C MET A 109 -11.04 -6.05 4.06
N ALA A 110 -11.18 -5.56 5.29
CA ALA A 110 -12.36 -4.81 5.70
C ALA A 110 -12.53 -3.52 4.87
N PHE A 111 -11.42 -2.81 4.60
CA PHE A 111 -11.44 -1.63 3.74
C PHE A 111 -11.76 -2.00 2.27
N ALA A 112 -11.21 -3.09 1.74
CA ALA A 112 -11.56 -3.60 0.42
C ALA A 112 -13.06 -3.91 0.28
N ALA A 113 -13.68 -4.46 1.33
CA ALA A 113 -15.13 -4.67 1.36
C ALA A 113 -15.91 -3.33 1.30
N VAL A 114 -15.44 -2.31 2.02
CA VAL A 114 -16.02 -0.94 1.96
C VAL A 114 -15.86 -0.33 0.55
N LEU A 115 -14.72 -0.50 -0.09
CA LEU A 115 -14.50 -0.01 -1.46
C LEU A 115 -15.43 -0.69 -2.45
N ARG A 116 -15.60 -2.01 -2.34
CA ARG A 116 -16.54 -2.77 -3.17
C ARG A 116 -17.98 -2.31 -2.94
N SER A 117 -18.40 -2.10 -1.69
CA SER A 117 -19.80 -1.75 -1.39
C SER A 117 -20.14 -0.29 -1.70
N ARG A 118 -19.19 0.64 -1.54
CA ARG A 118 -19.45 2.09 -1.67
C ARG A 118 -18.99 2.69 -2.98
N LEU A 119 -17.90 2.17 -3.55
CA LEU A 119 -17.32 2.69 -4.79
C LEU A 119 -17.51 1.71 -5.97
N HIS A 120 -18.04 0.52 -5.72
CA HIS A 120 -18.23 -0.54 -6.73
C HIS A 120 -16.92 -0.95 -7.43
N VAL A 121 -15.78 -0.80 -6.75
CA VAL A 121 -14.46 -1.14 -7.27
C VAL A 121 -13.88 -2.36 -6.54
N PRO A 122 -13.35 -3.37 -7.24
CA PRO A 122 -12.65 -4.47 -6.59
C PRO A 122 -11.25 -4.05 -6.12
N VAL A 123 -10.70 -4.81 -5.16
CA VAL A 123 -9.30 -4.72 -4.75
C VAL A 123 -8.67 -6.09 -5.06
N PRO A 124 -7.95 -6.24 -6.18
CA PRO A 124 -7.48 -7.55 -6.64
C PRO A 124 -6.22 -8.02 -5.93
N ALA A 125 -5.49 -7.12 -5.25
CA ALA A 125 -4.26 -7.46 -4.54
C ALA A 125 -4.13 -6.67 -3.23
N VAL A 126 -3.57 -7.32 -2.22
CA VAL A 126 -3.08 -6.69 -0.99
C VAL A 126 -1.61 -7.04 -0.84
N ASN A 127 -0.74 -6.06 -0.98
CA ASN A 127 0.68 -6.19 -0.69
C ASN A 127 0.89 -5.93 0.82
N LEU A 128 1.32 -6.93 1.59
CA LEU A 128 1.59 -6.78 3.01
C LEU A 128 2.89 -6.00 3.32
N GLY A 129 3.66 -5.68 2.28
CA GLY A 129 4.94 -5.01 2.43
C GLY A 129 6.02 -5.93 2.99
N GLY A 130 7.15 -5.34 3.34
CA GLY A 130 8.27 -6.03 3.98
C GLY A 130 8.35 -5.72 5.47
N GLY A 131 9.59 -5.60 5.97
CA GLY A 131 9.86 -5.24 7.35
C GLY A 131 9.99 -6.42 8.30
N HIS A 132 10.09 -7.65 7.76
CA HIS A 132 10.49 -8.84 8.51
C HIS A 132 11.78 -8.57 9.30
N ALA A 133 11.78 -8.94 10.58
CA ALA A 133 12.96 -8.83 11.42
C ALA A 133 14.10 -9.69 10.88
N VAL A 134 15.32 -9.19 11.08
CA VAL A 134 16.57 -9.92 10.88
C VAL A 134 17.37 -9.71 12.15
N ALA A 135 17.90 -10.79 12.73
CA ALA A 135 18.69 -10.69 13.95
C ALA A 135 20.01 -9.92 13.70
N CYS A 136 20.11 -8.71 14.24
CA CYS A 136 21.30 -7.84 14.09
C CYS A 136 22.23 -7.91 15.32
N ALA A 137 21.72 -8.36 16.46
CA ALA A 137 22.46 -8.62 17.69
C ALA A 137 22.03 -9.95 18.33
N GLY A 138 22.87 -10.52 19.22
CA GLY A 138 22.68 -11.86 19.79
C GLY A 138 21.42 -12.07 20.67
N ARG A 139 20.59 -11.04 20.88
CA ARG A 139 19.31 -11.12 21.61
C ARG A 139 18.09 -10.84 20.73
N ASP A 140 18.30 -10.55 19.45
CA ASP A 140 17.22 -10.23 18.54
C ASP A 140 16.47 -11.50 18.13
N THR A 141 15.15 -11.38 18.01
CA THR A 141 14.31 -12.47 17.51
C THR A 141 14.18 -12.35 16.00
N ASP A 142 14.64 -13.37 15.28
CA ASP A 142 14.49 -13.44 13.82
C ASP A 142 13.03 -13.68 13.40
N PHE A 143 12.70 -13.39 12.15
CA PHE A 143 11.37 -13.66 11.61
C PHE A 143 11.30 -15.08 11.03
N ALA A 144 10.36 -15.89 11.51
CA ALA A 144 10.15 -17.26 11.04
C ALA A 144 9.50 -17.32 9.65
N LEU A 145 10.25 -16.93 8.61
CA LEU A 145 9.73 -16.73 7.24
C LEU A 145 9.04 -17.97 6.66
N ALA A 146 9.61 -19.16 6.87
CA ALA A 146 9.05 -20.41 6.35
C ALA A 146 7.67 -20.74 6.93
N ALA A 147 7.43 -20.40 8.20
CA ALA A 147 6.12 -20.58 8.82
C ALA A 147 5.13 -19.48 8.40
N PHE A 148 5.62 -18.29 8.06
CA PHE A 148 4.80 -17.19 7.59
C PHE A 148 4.32 -17.37 6.14
N ALA A 149 5.19 -17.87 5.26
CA ALA A 149 4.92 -18.10 3.84
C ALA A 149 5.29 -19.55 3.46
N PRO A 150 4.48 -20.53 3.87
CA PRO A 150 4.74 -21.92 3.52
C PRO A 150 4.63 -22.10 2.00
N VAL A 151 5.63 -22.75 1.41
CA VAL A 151 5.56 -23.17 0.00
C VAL A 151 4.59 -24.36 -0.06
N THR A 152 3.49 -24.18 -0.77
CA THR A 152 2.47 -25.21 -1.03
C THR A 152 2.60 -25.72 -2.46
#